data_AF-W4HE15-F1
#
_entry.id   AF-W4HE15-F1
#
_cell.length_a   1.000
_cell.length_b   1.000
_cell.length_c   1.000
_cell.angle_alpha   90.00
_cell.angle_beta   90.00
_cell.angle_gamma   90.00
#
_symmetry.space_group_name_H-M   'P 1'
#
loop_
_entity.id
_entity.type
_entity.pdbx_description
1 polymer ?
#
loop_
_entity_poly.entity_id
_entity_poly.type
_entity_poly.pdbx_seq_one_letter_code
_entity_poly.pdbx_strand_id
1 'polypeptide(L)'
;MLLATIMGDRRTFERMDVWTRVNLGIRSDELLAWRWLPDTIEHVPDLNNASDGDLFRAWALLLASRRFEIPEYRELSGAIAFDLANSCIFTTEDGEPLLMPASEGFTTERGLIFNPCYSMPLAMTELATEFELPVLARAARNSVEIARQLADGGVVPDWVEIAQGELIEPEGFSYDSGFEAMRLPLFLIWSGLGDHPAVKRYADAQARAPEGTVATVINRSSGDIVSTSREAGYKSIAALSACTANNRIGSEIPPYAENEPYYPSTLQLFAMIAQATASPMCIPL
;
A
#
# COMPACT_ATOMS: atom_id res chain seq x y z
N MET A 1 3.74 7.57 11.08
CA MET A 1 5.00 7.04 11.65
C MET A 1 6.12 6.99 10.61
N LEU A 2 5.98 6.23 9.51
CA LEU A 2 7.01 6.09 8.46
C LEU A 2 7.62 7.43 7.98
N LEU A 3 6.77 8.41 7.63
CA LEU A 3 7.22 9.73 7.17
C LEU A 3 8.12 10.44 8.19
N ALA A 4 7.73 10.42 9.47
CA ALA A 4 8.53 11.04 10.53
C ALA A 4 9.90 10.35 10.69
N THR A 5 9.94 9.02 10.57
CA THR A 5 11.20 8.28 10.55
C THR A 5 12.11 8.70 9.39
N ILE A 6 11.57 8.73 8.16
CA ILE A 6 12.31 9.10 6.96
C ILE A 6 12.87 10.53 7.08
N MET A 7 12.07 11.46 7.60
CA MET A 7 12.48 12.86 7.81
C MET A 7 13.36 13.08 9.04
N GLY A 8 13.59 12.05 9.86
CA GLY A 8 14.37 12.17 11.10
C GLY A 8 13.65 12.90 12.24
N ASP A 9 12.33 13.06 12.17
CA ASP A 9 11.52 13.68 13.23
C ASP A 9 11.14 12.67 14.31
N ARG A 10 12.12 12.40 15.18
CA ARG A 10 11.96 11.48 16.32
C ARG A 10 10.80 11.85 17.24
N ARG A 11 10.63 13.13 17.54
CA ARG A 11 9.61 13.60 18.48
C ARG A 11 8.21 13.31 17.94
N THR A 12 7.97 13.57 16.66
CA THR A 12 6.68 13.28 16.04
C THR A 12 6.46 11.78 15.90
N PHE A 13 7.51 11.01 15.57
CA PHE A 13 7.46 9.54 15.58
C PHE A 13 7.00 8.98 16.93
N GLU A 14 7.68 9.35 18.03
CA GLU A 14 7.37 8.87 19.38
C GLU A 14 5.94 9.23 19.80
N ARG A 15 5.47 10.44 19.49
CA ARG A 15 4.09 10.85 19.77
C ARG A 15 3.06 9.98 19.04
N MET A 16 3.30 9.69 17.77
CA MET A 16 2.42 8.80 17.00
C MET A 16 2.47 7.37 17.54
N ASP A 17 3.65 6.83 17.80
CA ASP A 17 3.81 5.46 18.31
C ASP A 17 3.10 5.26 19.66
N VAL A 18 3.29 6.19 20.60
CA VAL A 18 2.62 6.15 21.91
C VAL A 18 1.10 6.18 21.75
N TRP A 19 0.58 7.10 20.92
CA TRP A 19 -0.86 7.16 20.69
C TRP A 19 -1.39 5.87 20.07
N THR A 20 -0.71 5.35 19.05
CA THR A 20 -1.09 4.11 18.35
C THR A 20 -1.13 2.92 19.32
N ARG A 21 -0.09 2.73 20.12
CA ARG A 21 -0.05 1.63 21.11
C ARG A 21 -1.15 1.74 22.15
N VAL A 22 -1.38 2.93 22.69
CA VAL A 22 -2.36 3.12 23.78
C VAL A 22 -3.80 2.94 23.28
N ASN A 23 -4.10 3.36 22.05
CA ASN A 23 -5.48 3.45 21.57
C ASN A 23 -5.88 2.32 20.61
N LEU A 24 -4.93 1.79 19.83
CA LEU A 24 -5.20 0.77 18.81
C LEU A 24 -4.52 -0.58 19.11
N GLY A 25 -3.45 -0.59 19.90
CA GLY A 25 -2.76 -1.81 20.37
C GLY A 25 -3.50 -2.50 21.52
N ILE A 26 -4.80 -2.74 21.34
CA ILE A 26 -5.71 -3.31 22.36
C ILE A 26 -6.11 -4.76 22.07
N ARG A 27 -5.58 -5.33 20.98
CA ARG A 27 -5.71 -6.75 20.64
C ARG A 27 -4.84 -7.60 21.56
N SER A 28 -5.03 -8.91 21.52
CA SER A 28 -4.20 -9.87 22.26
C SER A 28 -2.86 -10.18 21.57
N ASP A 29 -2.73 -9.80 20.30
CA ASP A 29 -1.51 -9.85 19.50
C ASP A 29 -0.93 -8.43 19.33
N GLU A 30 0.21 -8.30 18.63
CA GLU A 30 0.88 -7.00 18.39
C GLU A 30 0.29 -6.21 17.22
N LEU A 31 -0.76 -6.73 16.57
CA LEU A 31 -1.49 -6.04 15.51
C LEU A 31 -2.39 -4.94 16.09
N LEU A 32 -2.85 -4.04 15.23
CA LEU A 32 -3.69 -2.91 15.63
C LEU A 32 -5.15 -3.18 15.31
N ALA A 33 -6.05 -2.71 16.19
CA ALA A 33 -7.41 -2.44 15.74
C ALA A 33 -7.37 -1.34 14.67
N TRP A 34 -8.06 -1.54 13.55
CA TRP A 34 -7.84 -0.70 12.36
C TRP A 34 -8.42 0.71 12.45
N ARG A 35 -9.45 0.92 13.29
CA ARG A 35 -10.23 2.15 13.29
C ARG A 35 -10.54 2.70 14.68
N TRP A 36 -10.20 3.97 14.84
CA TRP A 36 -10.60 4.79 15.98
C TRP A 36 -11.73 5.74 15.60
N LEU A 37 -12.77 5.81 16.43
CA LEU A 37 -13.90 6.72 16.32
C LEU A 37 -13.89 7.70 17.51
N PRO A 38 -13.44 8.96 17.32
CA PRO A 38 -13.26 9.89 18.44
C PRO A 38 -14.58 10.33 19.09
N ASP A 39 -15.69 10.26 18.35
CA ASP A 39 -16.98 10.80 18.77
C ASP A 39 -17.98 9.74 19.29
N THR A 40 -17.49 8.53 19.63
CA THR A 40 -18.29 7.42 20.17
C THR A 40 -17.84 7.05 21.59
N ILE A 41 -18.72 6.40 22.37
CA ILE A 41 -18.37 5.91 23.72
C ILE A 41 -17.35 4.77 23.63
N GLU A 42 -17.64 3.81 22.74
CA GLU A 42 -16.70 2.77 22.35
C GLU A 42 -15.89 3.28 21.16
N HIS A 43 -14.70 3.82 21.45
CA HIS A 43 -13.84 4.42 20.43
C HIS A 43 -13.29 3.40 19.42
N VAL A 44 -13.27 2.11 19.76
CA VAL A 44 -12.81 1.02 18.90
C VAL A 44 -13.86 -0.10 18.93
N PRO A 45 -14.95 0.03 18.15
CA PRO A 45 -16.02 -0.97 18.11
C PRO A 45 -15.65 -2.23 17.30
N ASP A 46 -14.56 -2.17 16.56
CA ASP A 46 -14.06 -3.27 15.74
C ASP A 46 -12.60 -3.55 16.10
N LEU A 47 -12.35 -4.74 16.65
CA LEU A 47 -11.02 -5.19 17.04
C LEU A 47 -10.23 -5.82 15.89
N ASN A 48 -10.83 -6.02 14.71
CA ASN A 48 -10.12 -6.54 13.56
C ASN A 48 -9.01 -5.58 13.10
N ASN A 49 -8.00 -6.11 12.44
CA ASN A 49 -6.86 -5.34 11.97
C ASN A 49 -6.99 -4.94 10.50
N ALA A 50 -6.07 -4.09 10.04
CA ALA A 50 -5.84 -3.84 8.62
C ALA A 50 -4.35 -4.04 8.37
N SER A 51 -4.02 -5.08 7.60
CA SER A 51 -2.66 -5.59 7.50
C SER A 51 -1.70 -4.63 6.78
N ASP A 52 -2.21 -3.71 5.94
CA ASP A 52 -1.40 -2.66 5.34
C ASP A 52 -0.93 -1.65 6.40
N GLY A 53 -1.82 -1.24 7.32
CA GLY A 53 -1.49 -0.41 8.47
C GLY A 53 -0.45 -1.07 9.39
N ASP A 54 -0.65 -2.34 9.71
CA ASP A 54 0.28 -3.12 10.53
C ASP A 54 1.66 -3.27 9.84
N LEU A 55 1.68 -3.56 8.54
CA LEU A 55 2.89 -3.66 7.72
C LEU A 55 3.68 -2.35 7.74
N PHE A 56 3.01 -1.22 7.50
CA PHE A 56 3.65 0.10 7.54
C PHE A 56 4.11 0.49 8.94
N ARG A 57 3.43 0.06 10.01
CA ARG A 57 3.88 0.26 11.39
C ARG A 57 5.14 -0.54 11.68
N ALA A 58 5.16 -1.84 11.37
CA ALA A 58 6.34 -2.68 11.52
C ALA A 58 7.53 -2.09 10.77
N TRP A 59 7.35 -1.74 9.49
CA TRP A 59 8.41 -1.16 8.68
C TRP A 59 8.91 0.19 9.23
N ALA A 60 8.00 1.06 9.68
CA ALA A 60 8.38 2.33 10.28
C ALA A 60 9.21 2.17 11.57
N LEU A 61 8.88 1.17 12.41
CA LEU A 61 9.61 0.82 13.63
C LEU A 61 11.00 0.25 13.31
N LEU A 62 11.11 -0.63 12.33
CA LEU A 62 12.41 -1.13 11.87
C LEU A 62 13.32 0.02 11.41
N LEU A 63 12.80 0.91 10.55
CA LEU A 63 13.56 2.07 10.08
C LEU A 63 13.90 3.03 11.23
N ALA A 64 12.99 3.20 12.19
CA ALA A 64 13.21 4.06 13.37
C ALA A 64 14.28 3.49 14.29
N SER A 65 14.34 2.16 14.47
CA SER A 65 15.37 1.52 15.27
C SER A 65 16.78 1.86 14.77
N ARG A 66 16.95 1.85 13.43
CA ARG A 66 18.20 2.19 12.75
C ARG A 66 18.48 3.68 12.75
N ARG A 67 17.45 4.50 12.50
CA ARG A 67 17.58 5.97 12.35
C ARG A 67 17.82 6.69 13.67
N PHE A 68 17.20 6.21 14.75
CA PHE A 68 17.24 6.82 16.08
C PHE A 68 18.09 6.03 17.07
N GLU A 69 18.66 4.89 16.64
CA GLU A 69 19.51 4.01 17.46
C GLU A 69 18.80 3.49 18.72
N ILE A 70 17.56 3.02 18.55
CA ILE A 70 16.69 2.50 19.63
C ILE A 70 16.37 1.03 19.34
N PRO A 71 17.09 0.07 19.95
CA PRO A 71 16.90 -1.36 19.71
C PRO A 71 15.47 -1.87 20.01
N GLU A 72 14.78 -1.26 20.96
CA GLU A 72 13.42 -1.64 21.37
C GLU A 72 12.42 -1.51 20.21
N TYR A 73 12.65 -0.58 19.27
CA TYR A 73 11.82 -0.48 18.07
C TYR A 73 12.04 -1.64 17.10
N ARG A 74 13.24 -2.24 17.08
CA ARG A 74 13.51 -3.45 16.29
C ARG A 74 12.77 -4.64 16.88
N GLU A 75 12.78 -4.78 18.21
CA GLU A 75 12.07 -5.86 18.92
C GLU A 75 10.57 -5.79 18.63
N LEU A 76 9.97 -4.61 18.80
CA LEU A 76 8.55 -4.39 18.51
C LEU A 76 8.22 -4.61 17.03
N SER A 77 9.08 -4.12 16.11
CA SER A 77 8.91 -4.39 14.69
C SER A 77 8.92 -5.89 14.37
N GLY A 78 9.79 -6.65 15.03
CA GLY A 78 9.87 -8.10 14.84
C GLY A 78 8.60 -8.78 15.32
N ALA A 79 8.11 -8.42 16.51
CA ALA A 79 6.88 -8.99 17.06
C ALA A 79 5.66 -8.75 16.15
N ILE A 80 5.49 -7.53 15.61
CA ILE A 80 4.43 -7.24 14.64
C ILE A 80 4.61 -8.05 13.35
N ALA A 81 5.83 -8.20 12.85
CA ALA A 81 6.10 -8.98 11.63
C ALA A 81 5.80 -10.48 11.82
N PHE A 82 6.08 -11.03 13.01
CA PHE A 82 5.69 -12.40 13.37
C PHE A 82 4.17 -12.55 13.42
N ASP A 83 3.44 -11.62 14.02
CA ASP A 83 1.97 -11.69 14.09
C ASP A 83 1.31 -11.47 12.73
N LEU A 84 1.87 -10.63 11.86
CA LEU A 84 1.46 -10.55 10.45
C LEU A 84 1.63 -11.90 9.75
N ALA A 85 2.80 -12.54 9.92
CA ALA A 85 3.09 -13.83 9.31
C ALA A 85 2.18 -14.96 9.83
N ASN A 86 1.80 -14.91 11.11
CA ASN A 86 0.96 -15.94 11.74
C ASN A 86 -0.53 -15.74 11.47
N SER A 87 -1.01 -14.50 11.52
CA SER A 87 -2.45 -14.20 11.54
C SER A 87 -2.97 -13.64 10.23
N CYS A 88 -2.12 -12.99 9.41
CA CYS A 88 -2.55 -12.33 8.17
C CYS A 88 -2.04 -13.01 6.90
N ILE A 89 -1.23 -14.07 7.00
CA ILE A 89 -0.81 -14.85 5.84
C ILE A 89 -1.74 -16.03 5.63
N PHE A 90 -2.45 -16.01 4.51
CA PHE A 90 -3.29 -17.12 4.07
C PHE A 90 -2.64 -17.79 2.87
N THR A 91 -2.98 -19.05 2.64
CA THR A 91 -2.45 -19.81 1.51
C THR A 91 -3.55 -20.02 0.49
N THR A 92 -3.27 -19.72 -0.77
CA THR A 92 -4.12 -20.06 -1.92
C THR A 92 -4.24 -21.58 -2.08
N GLU A 93 -5.21 -22.05 -2.88
CA GLU A 93 -5.38 -23.48 -3.17
C GLU A 93 -4.11 -24.12 -3.77
N ASP A 94 -3.37 -23.37 -4.59
CA ASP A 94 -2.11 -23.80 -5.21
C ASP A 94 -0.89 -23.73 -4.27
N GLY A 95 -1.07 -23.35 -3.00
CA GLY A 95 0.00 -23.36 -2.00
C GLY A 95 0.84 -22.09 -1.93
N GLU A 96 0.45 -21.02 -2.62
CA GLU A 96 1.15 -19.73 -2.57
C GLU A 96 0.58 -18.81 -1.46
N PRO A 97 1.45 -18.17 -0.64
CA PRO A 97 1.02 -17.31 0.45
C PRO A 97 0.58 -15.93 -0.03
N LEU A 98 -0.32 -15.31 0.72
CA LEU A 98 -0.87 -13.98 0.50
C LEU A 98 -0.95 -13.21 1.81
N LEU A 99 -0.55 -11.95 1.81
CA LEU A 99 -0.90 -11.04 2.89
C LEU A 99 -2.36 -10.62 2.71
N MET A 100 -3.24 -11.22 3.50
CA MET A 100 -4.67 -10.91 3.49
C MET A 100 -4.94 -9.54 4.10
N PRO A 101 -6.06 -8.89 3.74
CA PRO A 101 -6.37 -7.53 4.20
C PRO A 101 -6.48 -7.40 5.72
N ALA A 102 -6.86 -8.48 6.40
CA ALA A 102 -6.88 -8.60 7.86
C ALA A 102 -6.72 -10.06 8.27
N SER A 103 -6.69 -10.30 9.58
CA SER A 103 -6.66 -11.63 10.18
C SER A 103 -7.95 -12.44 9.99
N GLU A 104 -9.08 -11.76 9.74
CA GLU A 104 -10.37 -12.40 9.49
C GLU A 104 -11.27 -11.54 8.59
N GLY A 105 -12.34 -12.13 8.04
CA GLY A 105 -13.37 -11.42 7.27
C GLY A 105 -13.20 -11.38 5.74
N PHE A 106 -12.12 -11.97 5.22
CA PHE A 106 -11.77 -11.94 3.79
C PHE A 106 -11.75 -13.32 3.11
N THR A 107 -12.49 -14.28 3.66
CA THR A 107 -12.70 -15.61 3.08
C THR A 107 -14.16 -15.76 2.65
N THR A 108 -14.39 -16.43 1.53
CA THR A 108 -15.72 -16.80 1.01
C THR A 108 -15.81 -18.32 0.89
N GLU A 109 -16.99 -18.85 0.52
CA GLU A 109 -17.12 -20.26 0.15
C GLU A 109 -16.32 -20.62 -1.12
N ARG A 110 -16.02 -19.62 -1.97
CA ARG A 110 -15.32 -19.82 -3.26
C ARG A 110 -13.82 -19.60 -3.16
N GLY A 111 -13.34 -18.80 -2.20
CA GLY A 111 -11.92 -18.48 -2.09
C GLY A 111 -11.59 -17.29 -1.17
N LEU A 112 -10.68 -16.44 -1.63
CA LEU A 112 -10.10 -15.35 -0.83
C LEU A 112 -10.38 -13.98 -1.48
N ILE A 113 -10.93 -13.04 -0.70
CA ILE A 113 -11.06 -11.63 -1.11
C ILE A 113 -9.74 -10.92 -0.84
N PHE A 114 -9.00 -10.63 -1.91
CA PHE A 114 -7.66 -10.09 -1.87
C PHE A 114 -7.63 -8.64 -2.34
N ASN A 115 -6.78 -7.83 -1.70
CA ASN A 115 -6.51 -6.46 -2.11
C ASN A 115 -5.05 -6.34 -2.56
N PRO A 116 -4.78 -6.17 -3.87
CA PRO A 116 -3.41 -6.14 -4.38
C PRO A 116 -2.54 -5.02 -3.80
N CYS A 117 -3.13 -3.93 -3.31
CA CYS A 117 -2.38 -2.77 -2.82
C CYS A 117 -2.04 -2.82 -1.32
N TYR A 118 -2.51 -3.83 -0.57
CA TYR A 118 -2.13 -4.01 0.84
C TYR A 118 -0.70 -4.53 0.98
N SER A 119 -0.21 -5.23 -0.05
CA SER A 119 1.18 -5.66 -0.13
C SER A 119 2.06 -4.50 -0.62
N MET A 120 2.99 -4.06 0.24
CA MET A 120 4.07 -3.14 -0.15
C MET A 120 5.38 -3.97 -0.27
N PRO A 121 5.84 -4.33 -1.50
CA PRO A 121 6.88 -5.36 -1.68
C PRO A 121 8.21 -5.05 -0.99
N LEU A 122 8.67 -3.80 -1.01
CA LEU A 122 9.89 -3.37 -0.32
C LEU A 122 9.77 -3.58 1.20
N ALA A 123 8.69 -3.10 1.82
CA ALA A 123 8.47 -3.23 3.26
C ALA A 123 8.43 -4.70 3.69
N MET A 124 7.67 -5.54 2.97
CA MET A 124 7.58 -6.97 3.25
C MET A 124 8.93 -7.68 3.08
N THR A 125 9.71 -7.33 2.06
CA THR A 125 11.03 -7.94 1.79
C THR A 125 12.07 -7.53 2.83
N GLU A 126 12.07 -6.26 3.26
CA GLU A 126 12.96 -5.78 4.31
C GLU A 126 12.66 -6.44 5.66
N LEU A 127 11.38 -6.52 6.04
CA LEU A 127 10.95 -7.21 7.26
C LEU A 127 11.27 -8.71 7.20
N ALA A 128 11.02 -9.35 6.05
CA ALA A 128 11.32 -10.76 5.85
C ALA A 128 12.82 -11.06 6.01
N THR A 129 13.67 -10.17 5.50
CA THR A 129 15.13 -10.31 5.58
C THR A 129 15.63 -10.05 7.00
N GLU A 130 15.12 -9.01 7.66
CA GLU A 130 15.54 -8.63 9.01
C GLU A 130 15.18 -9.68 10.08
N PHE A 131 14.02 -10.32 9.93
CA PHE A 131 13.44 -11.21 10.94
C PHE A 131 13.37 -12.68 10.50
N GLU A 132 14.02 -13.03 9.38
CA GLU A 132 14.05 -14.40 8.84
C GLU A 132 12.64 -15.00 8.60
N LEU A 133 11.75 -14.21 7.99
CA LEU A 133 10.37 -14.58 7.68
C LEU A 133 10.19 -14.85 6.17
N PRO A 134 10.63 -16.01 5.64
CA PRO A 134 10.57 -16.29 4.20
C PRO A 134 9.15 -16.30 3.64
N VAL A 135 8.14 -16.55 4.48
CA VAL A 135 6.73 -16.52 4.08
C VAL A 135 6.29 -15.12 3.66
N LEU A 136 6.74 -14.06 4.34
CA LEU A 136 6.45 -12.67 3.96
C LEU A 136 7.11 -12.33 2.62
N ALA A 137 8.36 -12.75 2.40
CA ALA A 137 9.03 -12.53 1.11
C ALA A 137 8.34 -13.31 -0.04
N ARG A 138 7.84 -14.52 0.22
CA ARG A 138 7.03 -15.28 -0.77
C ARG A 138 5.72 -14.57 -1.06
N ALA A 139 5.01 -14.10 -0.04
CA ALA A 139 3.74 -13.38 -0.22
C ALA A 139 3.93 -12.08 -1.02
N ALA A 140 5.01 -11.34 -0.78
CA ALA A 140 5.36 -10.16 -1.56
C ALA A 140 5.65 -10.48 -3.04
N ARG A 141 6.29 -11.60 -3.34
CA ARG A 141 6.48 -12.03 -4.73
C ARG A 141 5.18 -12.46 -5.39
N ASN A 142 4.35 -13.19 -4.65
CA ASN A 142 3.06 -13.65 -5.15
C ASN A 142 2.12 -12.48 -5.44
N SER A 143 2.08 -11.45 -4.58
CA SER A 143 1.27 -10.24 -4.83
C SER A 143 1.71 -9.49 -6.09
N VAL A 144 3.02 -9.42 -6.36
CA VAL A 144 3.57 -8.87 -7.61
C VAL A 144 3.14 -9.69 -8.83
N GLU A 145 3.15 -11.02 -8.72
CA GLU A 145 2.68 -11.89 -9.81
C GLU A 145 1.17 -11.75 -10.07
N ILE A 146 0.35 -11.70 -9.03
CA ILE A 146 -1.09 -11.45 -9.16
C ILE A 146 -1.35 -10.08 -9.82
N ALA A 147 -0.62 -9.04 -9.41
CA ALA A 147 -0.71 -7.73 -10.05
C ALA A 147 -0.34 -7.77 -11.54
N ARG A 148 0.61 -8.63 -11.94
CA ARG A 148 1.00 -8.83 -13.35
C ARG A 148 -0.15 -9.47 -14.13
N GLN A 149 -0.71 -10.56 -13.63
CA GLN A 149 -1.86 -11.24 -14.25
C GLN A 149 -3.06 -10.30 -14.38
N LEU A 150 -3.35 -9.51 -13.34
CA LEU A 150 -4.43 -8.51 -13.38
C LEU A 150 -4.15 -7.41 -14.41
N ALA A 151 -2.89 -7.05 -14.65
CA ALA A 151 -2.52 -6.03 -15.63
C ALA A 151 -2.70 -6.49 -17.09
N ASP A 152 -2.82 -7.80 -17.35
CA ASP A 152 -3.12 -8.31 -18.69
C ASP A 152 -4.55 -7.95 -19.12
N GLY A 153 -5.48 -7.94 -18.16
CA GLY A 153 -6.90 -7.60 -18.39
C GLY A 153 -7.27 -6.12 -18.23
N GLY A 154 -6.37 -5.25 -17.76
CA GLY A 154 -6.65 -3.82 -17.57
C GLY A 154 -5.92 -3.20 -16.37
N VAL A 155 -6.37 -2.03 -15.91
CA VAL A 155 -5.87 -1.43 -14.66
C VAL A 155 -6.21 -2.30 -13.46
N VAL A 156 -5.24 -2.57 -12.58
CA VAL A 156 -5.44 -3.44 -11.40
C VAL A 156 -6.57 -2.91 -10.52
N PRO A 157 -7.53 -3.74 -10.08
CA PRO A 157 -8.67 -3.31 -9.28
C PRO A 157 -8.29 -3.06 -7.83
N ASP A 158 -9.18 -2.38 -7.09
CA ASP A 158 -9.07 -2.26 -5.64
C ASP A 158 -9.14 -3.65 -4.97
N TRP A 159 -10.10 -4.48 -5.38
CA TRP A 159 -10.34 -5.80 -4.83
C TRP A 159 -10.43 -6.85 -5.94
N VAL A 160 -10.02 -8.08 -5.62
CA VAL A 160 -10.16 -9.26 -6.49
C VAL A 160 -10.51 -10.47 -5.63
N GLU A 161 -11.30 -11.40 -6.14
CA GLU A 161 -11.47 -12.71 -5.50
C GLU A 161 -10.59 -13.74 -6.19
N ILE A 162 -9.85 -14.50 -5.39
CA ILE A 162 -9.02 -15.62 -5.85
C ILE A 162 -9.80 -16.88 -5.55
N ALA A 163 -10.40 -17.48 -6.58
CA ALA A 163 -11.26 -18.65 -6.47
C ALA A 163 -10.79 -19.73 -7.44
N GLN A 164 -10.46 -20.93 -6.94
CA GLN A 164 -10.03 -22.06 -7.78
C GLN A 164 -8.87 -21.73 -8.73
N GLY A 165 -7.92 -20.92 -8.27
CA GLY A 165 -6.77 -20.47 -9.06
C GLY A 165 -7.08 -19.35 -10.08
N GLU A 166 -8.33 -18.89 -10.17
CA GLU A 166 -8.73 -17.79 -11.04
C GLU A 166 -8.86 -16.47 -10.28
N LEU A 167 -8.60 -15.37 -10.99
CA LEU A 167 -8.76 -14.00 -10.51
C LEU A 167 -10.07 -13.43 -11.06
N ILE A 168 -11.09 -13.34 -10.21
CA ILE A 168 -12.45 -12.95 -10.60
C ILE A 168 -12.94 -11.69 -9.88
N GLU A 169 -14.04 -11.14 -10.36
CA GLU A 169 -14.74 -10.04 -9.71
C GLU A 169 -15.27 -10.47 -8.32
N PRO A 170 -14.89 -9.76 -7.24
CA PRO A 170 -15.31 -10.09 -5.88
C PRO A 170 -16.76 -9.69 -5.62
N GLU A 171 -17.52 -10.53 -4.92
CA GLU A 171 -18.87 -10.17 -4.49
C GLU A 171 -18.84 -9.16 -3.33
N GLY A 172 -19.57 -8.05 -3.46
CA GLY A 172 -19.68 -7.03 -2.40
C GLY A 172 -18.51 -6.04 -2.31
N PHE A 173 -17.52 -6.15 -3.19
CA PHE A 173 -16.37 -5.24 -3.29
C PHE A 173 -16.26 -4.64 -4.69
N SER A 174 -15.57 -3.51 -4.80
CA SER A 174 -15.34 -2.85 -6.09
C SER A 174 -14.29 -3.62 -6.91
N TYR A 175 -14.64 -3.95 -8.16
CA TYR A 175 -13.69 -4.46 -9.16
C TYR A 175 -13.12 -3.36 -10.07
N ASP A 176 -13.44 -2.09 -9.78
CA ASP A 176 -12.82 -0.95 -10.44
C ASP A 176 -11.45 -0.63 -9.84
N SER A 177 -10.61 0.07 -10.62
CA SER A 177 -9.34 0.61 -10.11
C SER A 177 -9.60 1.97 -9.49
N GLY A 178 -9.58 2.05 -8.17
CA GLY A 178 -10.01 3.21 -7.40
C GLY A 178 -8.94 3.73 -6.45
N PHE A 179 -9.41 4.23 -5.30
CA PHE A 179 -8.55 4.86 -4.30
C PHE A 179 -7.56 3.87 -3.68
N GLU A 180 -7.85 2.59 -3.67
CA GLU A 180 -6.92 1.61 -3.10
C GLU A 180 -5.82 1.28 -4.12
N ALA A 181 -6.23 0.85 -5.31
CA ALA A 181 -5.36 0.40 -6.39
C ALA A 181 -4.40 1.47 -6.90
N MET A 182 -4.73 2.76 -6.79
CA MET A 182 -3.79 3.83 -7.16
C MET A 182 -2.49 3.82 -6.34
N ARG A 183 -2.47 3.18 -5.16
CA ARG A 183 -1.24 2.98 -4.36
C ARG A 183 -0.29 1.96 -4.98
N LEU A 184 -0.82 1.00 -5.74
CA LEU A 184 -0.04 -0.10 -6.30
C LEU A 184 1.10 0.36 -7.24
N PRO A 185 0.89 1.21 -8.26
CA PRO A 185 1.99 1.68 -9.11
C PRO A 185 3.05 2.42 -8.28
N LEU A 186 2.64 3.24 -7.31
CA LEU A 186 3.54 3.90 -6.37
C LEU A 186 4.39 2.88 -5.59
N PHE A 187 3.79 1.83 -5.01
CA PHE A 187 4.52 0.82 -4.24
C PHE A 187 5.43 -0.05 -5.10
N LEU A 188 5.04 -0.36 -6.34
CA LEU A 188 5.89 -1.07 -7.29
C LEU A 188 7.11 -0.22 -7.67
N ILE A 189 6.91 1.05 -8.02
CA ILE A 189 8.01 1.97 -8.35
C ILE A 189 8.95 2.13 -7.15
N TRP A 190 8.40 2.35 -5.96
CA TRP A 190 9.20 2.49 -4.74
C TRP A 190 9.99 1.23 -4.41
N SER A 191 9.49 0.06 -4.79
CA SER A 191 10.16 -1.23 -4.64
C SER A 191 11.16 -1.56 -5.77
N GLY A 192 11.45 -0.62 -6.67
CA GLY A 192 12.35 -0.83 -7.81
C GLY A 192 11.74 -1.65 -8.95
N LEU A 193 10.42 -1.82 -8.96
CA LEU A 193 9.66 -2.57 -9.96
C LEU A 193 8.94 -1.64 -10.95
N GLY A 194 9.61 -0.56 -11.35
CA GLY A 194 9.03 0.48 -12.23
C GLY A 194 8.57 -0.03 -13.60
N ASP A 195 9.24 -1.05 -14.14
CA ASP A 195 8.90 -1.67 -15.44
C ASP A 195 7.71 -2.64 -15.36
N HIS A 196 7.09 -2.78 -14.19
CA HIS A 196 5.99 -3.71 -13.99
C HIS A 196 4.76 -3.32 -14.85
N PRO A 197 4.08 -4.28 -15.53
CA PRO A 197 2.95 -3.97 -16.41
C PRO A 197 1.83 -3.16 -15.76
N ALA A 198 1.56 -3.38 -14.47
CA ALA A 198 0.57 -2.59 -13.72
C ALA A 198 0.89 -1.08 -13.69
N VAL A 199 2.18 -0.71 -13.60
CA VAL A 199 2.62 0.71 -13.65
C VAL A 199 2.28 1.30 -15.01
N LYS A 200 2.60 0.58 -16.09
CA LYS A 200 2.30 1.00 -17.46
C LYS A 200 0.80 1.11 -17.71
N ARG A 201 -0.01 0.12 -17.30
CA ARG A 201 -1.47 0.14 -17.45
C ARG A 201 -2.08 1.35 -16.74
N TYR A 202 -1.62 1.65 -15.54
CA TYR A 202 -2.06 2.83 -14.81
C TYR A 202 -1.67 4.12 -15.55
N ALA A 203 -0.42 4.26 -15.99
CA ALA A 203 0.05 5.42 -16.75
C ALA A 203 -0.76 5.64 -18.06
N ASP A 204 -0.98 4.58 -18.84
CA ASP A 204 -1.78 4.61 -20.07
C ASP A 204 -3.23 5.05 -19.78
N ALA A 205 -3.80 4.58 -18.67
CA ALA A 205 -5.14 4.97 -18.27
C ALA A 205 -5.21 6.46 -17.85
N GLN A 206 -4.20 6.95 -17.14
CA GLN A 206 -4.11 8.36 -16.74
C GLN A 206 -3.92 9.31 -17.93
N ALA A 207 -3.26 8.88 -19.00
CA ALA A 207 -3.11 9.68 -20.22
C ALA A 207 -4.46 10.00 -20.92
N ARG A 208 -5.54 9.30 -20.56
CA ARG A 208 -6.90 9.56 -21.05
C ARG A 208 -7.68 10.54 -20.18
N ALA A 209 -7.14 10.96 -19.03
CA ALA A 209 -7.79 11.93 -18.16
C ALA A 209 -7.87 13.31 -18.84
N PRO A 210 -8.96 14.07 -18.61
CA PRO A 210 -9.05 15.46 -19.08
C PRO A 210 -7.88 16.31 -18.59
N GLU A 211 -7.48 17.29 -19.40
CA GLU A 211 -6.38 18.20 -19.09
C GLU A 211 -6.51 18.83 -17.70
N GLY A 212 -5.42 18.83 -16.95
CA GLY A 212 -5.36 19.37 -15.59
C GLY A 212 -6.03 18.51 -14.51
N THR A 213 -6.54 17.33 -14.86
CA THR A 213 -7.13 16.35 -13.94
C THR A 213 -6.38 15.02 -13.97
N VAL A 214 -6.69 14.15 -13.01
CA VAL A 214 -6.21 12.78 -12.90
C VAL A 214 -7.40 11.87 -12.59
N ALA A 215 -7.44 10.67 -13.16
CA ALA A 215 -8.48 9.70 -12.87
C ALA A 215 -8.30 9.13 -11.46
N THR A 216 -9.37 9.15 -10.67
CA THR A 216 -9.41 8.60 -9.30
C THR A 216 -10.12 7.26 -9.22
N VAL A 217 -11.09 7.03 -10.12
CA VAL A 217 -11.74 5.73 -10.29
C VAL A 217 -11.84 5.46 -11.79
N ILE A 218 -11.40 4.27 -12.20
CA ILE A 218 -11.35 3.80 -13.58
C ILE A 218 -12.06 2.46 -13.63
N ASN A 219 -13.07 2.34 -14.48
CA ASN A 219 -13.76 1.08 -14.66
C ASN A 219 -12.79 0.08 -15.31
N ARG A 220 -12.53 -1.04 -14.63
CA ARG A 220 -11.49 -1.99 -15.05
C ARG A 220 -11.80 -2.62 -16.40
N SER A 221 -13.06 -3.00 -16.62
CA SER A 221 -13.51 -3.76 -17.79
C SER A 221 -13.58 -2.92 -19.06
N SER A 222 -14.09 -1.69 -18.98
CA SER A 222 -14.20 -0.76 -20.13
C SER A 222 -12.96 0.14 -20.29
N GLY A 223 -12.24 0.38 -19.20
CA GLY A 223 -11.23 1.41 -19.12
C GLY A 223 -11.79 2.82 -19.00
N ASP A 224 -13.10 3.01 -18.85
CA ASP A 224 -13.71 4.33 -18.75
C ASP A 224 -13.33 5.02 -17.44
N ILE A 225 -13.13 6.35 -17.49
CA ILE A 225 -12.86 7.15 -16.31
C ILE A 225 -14.20 7.46 -15.63
N VAL A 226 -14.38 6.94 -14.42
CA VAL A 226 -15.61 7.09 -13.63
C VAL A 226 -15.57 8.39 -12.82
N SER A 227 -14.40 8.75 -12.28
CA SER A 227 -14.21 10.00 -11.55
C SER A 227 -12.81 10.57 -11.73
N THR A 228 -12.69 11.88 -11.53
CA THR A 228 -11.42 12.60 -11.61
C THR A 228 -11.23 13.55 -10.44
N SER A 229 -9.98 13.97 -10.25
CA SER A 229 -9.56 14.94 -9.26
C SER A 229 -8.52 15.93 -9.83
N ARG A 230 -8.29 17.03 -9.10
CA ARG A 230 -7.19 17.98 -9.36
C ARG A 230 -6.13 18.02 -8.26
N GLU A 231 -6.30 17.25 -7.18
CA GLU A 231 -5.39 17.24 -6.04
C GLU A 231 -3.98 16.76 -6.45
N ALA A 232 -2.98 17.45 -5.91
CA ALA A 232 -1.57 17.29 -6.17
C ALA A 232 -1.09 15.88 -5.81
N GLY A 233 -1.59 15.28 -4.72
CA GLY A 233 -1.23 13.92 -4.35
C GLY A 233 -1.52 12.87 -5.42
N TYR A 234 -2.72 12.89 -5.99
CA TYR A 234 -3.09 11.96 -7.05
C TYR A 234 -2.33 12.27 -8.35
N LYS A 235 -2.14 13.56 -8.68
CA LYS A 235 -1.30 13.99 -9.80
C LYS A 235 0.14 13.50 -9.67
N SER A 236 0.71 13.52 -8.47
CA SER A 236 2.08 13.04 -8.22
C SER A 236 2.23 11.56 -8.54
N ILE A 237 1.24 10.72 -8.21
CA ILE A 237 1.27 9.30 -8.57
C ILE A 237 1.18 9.12 -10.08
N ALA A 238 0.26 9.83 -10.74
CA ALA A 238 0.09 9.73 -12.20
C ALA A 238 1.35 10.20 -12.93
N ALA A 239 1.94 11.33 -12.53
CA ALA A 239 3.16 11.86 -13.11
C ALA A 239 4.38 10.96 -12.87
N LEU A 240 4.52 10.41 -11.66
CA LEU A 240 5.56 9.43 -11.35
C LEU A 240 5.41 8.17 -12.21
N SER A 241 4.19 7.62 -12.29
CA SER A 241 3.90 6.43 -13.10
C SER A 241 4.16 6.69 -14.59
N ALA A 242 3.74 7.84 -15.12
CA ALA A 242 3.96 8.21 -16.51
C ALA A 242 5.45 8.41 -16.82
N CYS A 243 6.21 9.04 -15.93
CA CYS A 243 7.64 9.20 -16.10
C CYS A 243 8.37 7.84 -16.13
N THR A 244 8.12 6.99 -15.12
CA THR A 244 8.75 5.68 -15.01
C THR A 244 8.37 4.77 -16.18
N ALA A 245 7.07 4.68 -16.53
CA ALA A 245 6.62 3.82 -17.62
C ALA A 245 7.14 4.24 -19.01
N ASN A 246 7.40 5.54 -19.22
CA ASN A 246 7.94 6.06 -20.48
C ASN A 246 9.46 6.21 -20.48
N ASN A 247 10.14 5.87 -19.38
CA ASN A 247 11.58 6.02 -19.20
C ASN A 247 12.08 7.44 -19.58
N ARG A 248 11.33 8.48 -19.17
CA ARG A 248 11.64 9.88 -19.48
C ARG A 248 12.47 10.52 -18.37
N ILE A 249 13.30 11.48 -18.73
CA ILE A 249 13.95 12.37 -17.76
C ILE A 249 12.98 13.51 -17.47
N GLY A 250 12.73 13.74 -16.19
CA GLY A 250 11.78 14.75 -15.75
C GLY A 250 10.35 14.21 -15.62
N SER A 251 9.60 14.78 -14.70
CA SER A 251 8.19 14.45 -14.46
C SER A 251 7.35 15.70 -14.23
N GLU A 252 6.05 15.57 -14.43
CA GLU A 252 5.05 16.59 -14.10
C GLU A 252 4.57 16.49 -12.64
N ILE A 253 5.41 15.94 -11.74
CA ILE A 253 5.08 15.88 -10.32
C ILE A 253 4.93 17.31 -9.81
N PRO A 254 3.75 17.72 -9.31
CA PRO A 254 3.52 19.09 -8.87
C PRO A 254 4.33 19.42 -7.61
N PRO A 255 4.60 20.72 -7.36
CA PRO A 255 5.11 21.18 -6.08
C PRO A 255 4.25 20.69 -4.90
N TYR A 256 4.87 20.59 -3.72
CA TYR A 256 4.17 20.18 -2.50
C TYR A 256 2.96 21.09 -2.21
N ALA A 257 1.82 20.49 -1.92
CA ALA A 257 0.59 21.20 -1.59
C ALA A 257 0.26 21.04 -0.09
N GLU A 258 0.24 22.15 0.64
CA GLU A 258 0.11 22.15 2.10
C GLU A 258 -1.32 21.94 2.62
N ASN A 259 -2.35 22.16 1.78
CA ASN A 259 -3.76 22.26 2.20
C ASN A 259 -4.68 21.24 1.50
N GLU A 260 -4.19 20.01 1.27
CA GLU A 260 -5.02 18.94 0.71
C GLU A 260 -5.62 18.04 1.82
N PRO A 261 -6.69 17.28 1.51
CA PRO A 261 -7.19 16.25 2.41
C PRO A 261 -6.13 15.21 2.74
N TYR A 262 -6.32 14.52 3.87
CA TYR A 262 -5.38 13.52 4.41
C TYR A 262 -4.82 12.54 3.37
N TYR A 263 -5.71 11.97 2.53
CA TYR A 263 -5.32 10.91 1.60
C TYR A 263 -4.37 11.40 0.49
N PRO A 264 -4.72 12.41 -0.34
CA PRO A 264 -3.79 12.94 -1.34
C PRO A 264 -2.53 13.55 -0.71
N SER A 265 -2.60 14.23 0.44
CA SER A 265 -1.38 14.72 1.11
C SER A 265 -0.40 13.60 1.47
N THR A 266 -0.90 12.46 1.95
CA THR A 266 -0.06 11.29 2.27
C THR A 266 0.58 10.71 1.00
N LEU A 267 -0.21 10.57 -0.06
CA LEU A 267 0.24 10.04 -1.34
C LEU A 267 1.27 10.96 -2.02
N GLN A 268 1.14 12.28 -1.89
CA GLN A 268 2.11 13.22 -2.43
C GLN A 268 3.49 13.00 -1.82
N LEU A 269 3.55 12.91 -0.48
CA LEU A 269 4.81 12.68 0.23
C LEU A 269 5.41 11.31 -0.12
N PHE A 270 4.60 10.27 -0.23
CA PHE A 270 5.09 8.95 -0.67
C PHE A 270 5.60 8.97 -2.11
N ALA A 271 4.91 9.65 -3.04
CA ALA A 271 5.37 9.78 -4.42
C ALA A 271 6.70 10.53 -4.52
N MET A 272 6.88 11.60 -3.74
CA MET A 272 8.15 12.34 -3.66
C MET A 272 9.29 11.47 -3.10
N ILE A 273 9.02 10.67 -2.06
CA ILE A 273 10.01 9.76 -1.49
C ILE A 273 10.37 8.67 -2.51
N ALA A 274 9.37 8.01 -3.11
CA ALA A 274 9.59 6.97 -4.12
C ALA A 274 10.37 7.51 -5.32
N GLN A 275 10.05 8.72 -5.79
CA GLN A 275 10.81 9.42 -6.82
C GLN A 275 12.27 9.61 -6.39
N ALA A 276 12.52 10.18 -5.22
CA ALA A 276 13.87 10.48 -4.76
C ALA A 276 14.73 9.23 -4.53
N THR A 277 14.13 8.13 -4.04
CA THR A 277 14.89 6.93 -3.64
C THR A 277 14.94 5.84 -4.70
N ALA A 278 13.93 5.73 -5.57
CA ALA A 278 13.80 4.60 -6.50
C ALA A 278 13.67 5.02 -7.97
N SER A 279 13.33 6.28 -8.27
CA SER A 279 13.24 6.80 -9.64
C SER A 279 13.81 8.21 -9.77
N PRO A 280 15.10 8.41 -9.44
CA PRO A 280 15.70 9.75 -9.37
C PRO A 280 15.72 10.48 -10.72
N MET A 281 15.57 9.77 -11.85
CA MET A 281 15.44 10.39 -13.17
C MET A 281 14.12 11.14 -13.38
N CYS A 282 13.08 10.81 -12.60
CA CYS A 282 11.77 11.45 -12.63
C CYS A 282 11.72 12.75 -11.82
N ILE A 283 12.78 13.56 -11.85
CA ILE A 283 12.84 14.84 -11.16
C ILE A 283 11.67 15.76 -11.60
N PRO A 284 11.00 16.47 -10.68
CA PRO A 284 10.01 17.47 -11.05
C PRO A 284 10.63 18.53 -11.99
N LEU A 285 9.95 18.83 -13.10
CA LEU A 285 10.36 19.85 -14.08
C LEU A 285 9.90 21.26 -13.69
#